data_AF-A0AA42AVM4-F1
#
_entry.id   AF-A0AA42AVM4-F1
#
_cell.length_a   1.000
_cell.length_b   1.000
_cell.length_c   1.000
_cell.angle_alpha   90.00
_cell.angle_beta   90.00
_cell.angle_gamma   90.00
#
_symmetry.space_group_name_H-M   'P 1'
#
loop_
_entity.id
_entity.type
_entity.pdbx_description
1 polymer ?
#
loop_
_entity_poly.entity_id
_entity_poly.type
_entity_poly.pdbx_seq_one_letter_code
_entity_poly.pdbx_strand_id
1 'polypeptide(L)'
;MSFKPWLCPSGRSRQHHGLAMAMVKLWESSSVAKIALKRGGINIWILRMLTNTQVSNPACYGIWLRYQSRTGYHNIYKEYRDTTLNGGVEQMYNEMASRHRVRSPCIQIIKTATIPQFHKKDIKFPLVFQKVRPPTRRLKTTYKATRPNLFK
;
A
#
# COMPACT_ATOMS: atom_id res chain seq x y z
N MET A 1 38.05 3.67 0.07
CA MET A 1 37.47 3.42 1.40
C MET A 1 36.39 2.35 1.27
N SER A 2 36.65 1.16 1.80
CA SER A 2 35.80 -0.02 1.66
C SER A 2 34.68 -0.01 2.70
N PHE A 3 33.42 0.11 2.27
CA PHE A 3 32.26 -0.03 3.15
C PHE A 3 31.87 -1.51 3.27
N LYS A 4 32.08 -2.09 4.46
CA LYS A 4 31.52 -3.41 4.81
C LYS A 4 30.03 -3.24 5.16
N PRO A 5 29.12 -4.08 4.64
CA PRO A 5 27.72 -4.03 5.03
C PRO A 5 27.49 -4.76 6.36
N TRP A 6 26.91 -4.03 7.31
CA TRP A 6 26.35 -4.60 8.54
C TRP A 6 25.18 -5.54 8.21
N LEU A 7 25.30 -6.80 8.65
CA LEU A 7 24.18 -7.72 8.76
C LEU A 7 23.22 -7.20 9.86
N CYS A 8 21.95 -6.99 9.51
CA CYS A 8 20.91 -6.68 10.47
C CYS A 8 19.98 -7.90 10.64
N PRO A 9 19.73 -8.38 11.88
CA PRO A 9 18.91 -9.55 12.14
C PRO A 9 17.41 -9.24 12.09
N SER A 10 16.68 -10.13 11.41
CA SER A 10 15.25 -10.46 11.56
C SER A 10 14.25 -9.36 11.97
N GLY A 11 13.38 -9.00 11.03
CA GLY A 11 11.95 -8.79 11.35
C GLY A 11 11.39 -7.38 11.25
N ARG A 12 11.48 -6.71 10.08
CA ARG A 12 10.53 -5.65 9.66
C ARG A 12 10.72 -5.19 8.19
N SER A 13 10.63 -6.09 7.22
CA SER A 13 10.98 -5.76 5.81
C SER A 13 9.84 -5.99 4.81
N ARG A 14 8.65 -5.43 5.07
CA ARG A 14 7.57 -5.44 4.06
C ARG A 14 6.97 -4.07 3.73
N GLN A 15 7.30 -3.03 4.50
CA GLN A 15 6.73 -1.68 4.40
C GLN A 15 7.55 -0.71 3.51
N HIS A 16 8.74 -1.09 3.04
CA HIS A 16 9.68 -0.15 2.39
C HIS A 16 9.73 -0.21 0.86
N HIS A 17 9.08 -1.18 0.22
CA HIS A 17 9.12 -1.29 -1.25
C HIS A 17 8.30 -0.19 -1.95
N GLY A 18 7.14 0.21 -1.41
CA GLY A 18 6.32 1.28 -2.00
C GLY A 18 7.02 2.65 -1.95
N LEU A 19 7.72 2.93 -0.84
CA LEU A 19 8.44 4.18 -0.61
C LEU A 19 9.67 4.34 -1.51
N ALA A 20 10.48 3.30 -1.62
CA ALA A 20 11.64 3.32 -2.52
C ALA A 20 11.21 3.54 -3.98
N MET A 21 10.10 2.90 -4.40
CA MET A 21 9.57 3.06 -5.75
C MET A 21 8.99 4.45 -6.00
N ALA A 22 8.33 5.07 -5.02
CA ALA A 22 7.87 6.46 -5.12
C ALA A 22 9.04 7.46 -5.23
N MET A 23 10.13 7.23 -4.49
CA MET A 23 11.34 8.05 -4.54
C MET A 23 12.08 7.92 -5.89
N VAL A 24 12.21 6.70 -6.42
CA VAL A 24 12.79 6.46 -7.76
C VAL A 24 11.95 7.13 -8.86
N LYS A 25 10.62 7.13 -8.71
CA LYS A 25 9.73 7.79 -9.66
C LYS A 25 9.81 9.31 -9.64
N LEU A 26 9.92 9.89 -8.44
CA LEU A 26 10.16 11.32 -8.25
C LEU A 26 11.53 11.73 -8.84
N TRP A 27 12.53 10.85 -8.72
CA TRP A 27 13.86 11.01 -9.29
C TRP A 27 13.90 10.90 -10.82
N GLU A 28 13.13 9.99 -11.43
CA GLU A 28 13.04 9.85 -12.89
C GLU A 28 12.20 10.95 -13.56
N SER A 29 11.12 11.40 -12.91
CA SER A 29 10.15 12.32 -13.52
C SER A 29 10.54 13.80 -13.49
N SER A 30 11.55 14.18 -12.70
CA SER A 30 11.87 15.59 -12.42
C SER A 30 13.33 15.94 -12.74
N SER A 31 13.61 16.51 -13.92
CA SER A 31 14.92 17.11 -14.22
C SER A 31 15.29 18.23 -13.23
N VAL A 32 14.28 18.93 -12.71
CA VAL A 32 14.42 20.00 -11.69
C VAL A 32 14.87 19.44 -10.33
N ALA A 33 14.43 18.24 -9.95
CA ALA A 33 14.78 17.62 -8.66
C ALA A 33 16.23 17.13 -8.62
N LYS A 34 16.78 16.66 -9.76
CA LYS A 34 18.21 16.31 -9.88
C LYS A 34 19.12 17.53 -9.70
N ILE A 35 18.71 18.69 -10.23
CA ILE A 35 19.43 19.98 -10.08
C ILE A 35 19.35 20.46 -8.62
N ALA A 36 18.20 20.32 -7.97
CA ALA A 36 18.01 20.70 -6.57
C ALA A 36 18.78 19.80 -5.59
N LEU A 37 18.88 18.48 -5.84
CA LEU A 37 19.62 17.56 -4.97
C LEU A 37 21.14 17.73 -5.09
N LYS A 38 21.64 18.08 -6.28
CA LYS A 38 23.06 18.39 -6.53
C LYS A 38 23.53 19.66 -5.78
N ARG A 39 22.60 20.49 -5.31
CA ARG A 39 22.84 21.69 -4.49
C ARG A 39 22.76 21.47 -2.97
N GLY A 40 22.77 20.21 -2.51
CA GLY A 40 23.05 19.90 -1.09
C GLY A 40 21.90 20.12 -0.09
N GLY A 41 20.65 20.22 -0.56
CA GLY A 41 19.48 20.25 0.32
C GLY A 41 18.92 18.85 0.58
N ILE A 42 19.46 18.13 1.57
CA ILE A 42 18.87 16.86 2.04
C ILE A 42 17.57 17.21 2.79
N ASN A 43 16.44 17.09 2.09
CA ASN A 43 15.12 17.51 2.53
C ASN A 43 14.58 16.67 3.71
N ILE A 44 14.89 17.09 4.95
CA ILE A 44 14.27 16.62 6.20
C ILE A 44 12.72 16.69 6.14
N TRP A 45 12.19 17.60 5.30
CA TRP A 45 10.77 17.79 5.04
C TRP A 45 10.08 16.63 4.30
N ILE A 46 10.79 15.96 3.37
CA ILE A 46 10.21 14.82 2.63
C ILE A 46 9.97 13.64 3.57
N LEU A 47 10.84 13.45 4.57
CA LEU A 47 10.69 12.38 5.56
C LEU A 47 9.56 12.69 6.57
N ARG A 48 9.41 13.96 6.98
CA ARG A 48 8.39 14.41 7.94
C ARG A 48 6.96 14.22 7.42
N MET A 49 6.75 14.35 6.11
CA MET A 49 5.43 14.16 5.49
C MET A 49 5.00 12.68 5.45
N LEU A 50 5.94 11.74 5.60
CA LEU A 50 5.70 10.29 5.49
C LEU A 50 5.29 9.63 6.83
N THR A 51 5.48 10.29 7.98
CA THR A 51 5.38 9.65 9.29
C THR A 51 4.16 10.01 10.12
N ASN A 52 3.32 10.97 9.70
CA ASN A 52 2.14 11.37 10.46
C ASN A 52 0.85 10.81 9.87
N THR A 53 0.68 9.48 9.96
CA THR A 53 -0.61 8.82 9.75
C THR A 53 -1.33 8.72 11.09
N GLN A 54 -2.06 9.77 11.47
CA GLN A 54 -3.11 9.60 12.48
C GLN A 54 -4.14 8.65 11.89
N VAL A 55 -4.38 7.51 12.55
CA VAL A 55 -5.41 6.55 12.13
C VAL A 55 -6.76 7.19 12.41
N SER A 56 -7.38 7.75 11.38
CA SER A 56 -8.66 8.43 11.45
C SER A 56 -9.81 7.55 10.94
N ASN A 57 -11.04 8.06 11.06
CA ASN A 57 -12.24 7.39 10.57
C ASN A 57 -12.07 6.92 9.11
N PRO A 58 -12.57 5.72 8.75
CA PRO A 58 -12.40 5.17 7.42
C PRO A 58 -13.07 6.07 6.37
N ALA A 59 -12.28 6.64 5.48
CA ALA A 59 -12.73 7.51 4.42
C ALA A 59 -12.68 6.80 3.05
N CYS A 60 -13.44 7.30 2.09
CA CYS A 60 -13.33 6.87 0.69
C CYS A 60 -12.34 7.81 -0.02
N TYR A 61 -11.39 7.24 -0.76
CA TYR A 61 -10.39 7.97 -1.53
C TYR A 61 -10.57 7.68 -3.02
N GLY A 62 -10.87 8.72 -3.79
CA GLY A 62 -10.86 8.68 -5.24
C GLY A 62 -9.46 8.90 -5.78
N ILE A 63 -9.01 8.00 -6.64
CA ILE A 63 -7.70 8.04 -7.27
C ILE A 63 -7.90 8.05 -8.79
N TRP A 64 -7.48 9.13 -9.43
CA TRP A 64 -7.34 9.22 -10.87
C TRP A 64 -5.92 8.83 -11.23
N LEU A 65 -5.77 7.80 -12.03
CA LEU A 65 -4.47 7.27 -12.43
C LEU A 65 -4.41 7.03 -13.94
N ARG A 66 -3.24 7.24 -14.51
CA ARG A 66 -2.88 6.78 -15.84
C ARG A 66 -1.97 5.58 -15.68
N TYR A 67 -2.22 4.51 -16.42
CA TYR A 67 -1.34 3.36 -16.42
C TYR A 67 -0.95 2.93 -17.83
N GLN A 68 0.25 2.38 -17.96
CA GLN A 68 0.73 1.79 -19.19
C GLN A 68 0.30 0.32 -19.25
N SER A 69 -0.45 -0.04 -20.29
CA SER A 69 -0.72 -1.41 -20.70
C SER A 69 0.29 -1.86 -21.76
N ARG A 70 0.12 -3.08 -22.28
CA ARG A 70 0.93 -3.58 -23.41
C ARG A 70 0.69 -2.79 -24.70
N THR A 71 -0.51 -2.22 -24.86
CA THR A 71 -0.93 -1.58 -26.10
C THR A 71 -0.80 -0.05 -26.04
N GLY A 72 -0.86 0.56 -24.85
CA GLY A 72 -0.76 2.00 -24.70
C GLY A 72 -1.05 2.52 -23.30
N TYR A 73 -1.36 3.81 -23.18
CA TYR A 73 -1.71 4.45 -21.92
C TYR A 73 -3.23 4.51 -21.73
N HIS A 74 -3.69 4.16 -20.54
CA HIS A 74 -5.10 4.22 -20.18
C HIS A 74 -5.29 5.06 -18.92
N ASN A 75 -6.28 5.96 -18.94
CA ASN A 75 -6.71 6.69 -17.76
C ASN A 75 -7.83 5.90 -17.08
N ILE A 76 -7.79 5.80 -15.76
CA ILE A 76 -8.79 5.10 -14.98
C ILE A 76 -9.00 5.83 -13.66
N TYR A 77 -10.22 5.75 -13.17
CA TYR A 77 -10.63 6.28 -11.89
C TYR A 77 -11.07 5.10 -11.01
N LYS A 78 -10.58 5.05 -9.77
CA LYS A 78 -10.97 4.04 -8.78
C LYS A 78 -11.12 4.65 -7.40
N GLU A 79 -12.02 4.08 -6.63
CA GLU A 79 -12.29 4.49 -5.25
C GLU A 79 -11.87 3.39 -4.28
N TYR A 80 -11.10 3.74 -3.26
CA TYR A 80 -10.63 2.83 -2.22
C TYR A 80 -11.10 3.31 -0.86
N ARG A 81 -11.53 2.37 -0.02
CA ARG A 81 -11.90 2.67 1.36
C ARG A 81 -10.78 2.25 2.29
N ASP A 82 -10.20 3.21 2.99
CA ASP A 82 -9.14 2.95 3.95
C ASP A 82 -9.13 4.00 5.07
N THR A 83 -8.36 3.75 6.13
CA THR A 83 -8.14 4.74 7.20
C THR A 83 -7.09 5.79 6.80
N THR A 84 -6.27 5.54 5.78
CA THR A 84 -5.21 6.44 5.35
C THR A 84 -5.12 6.53 3.83
N LEU A 85 -4.60 7.66 3.32
CA LEU A 85 -4.32 7.78 1.88
C LEU A 85 -3.26 6.76 1.43
N ASN A 86 -2.22 6.54 2.24
CA ASN A 86 -1.11 5.65 1.89
C ASN A 86 -1.56 4.19 1.75
N GLY A 87 -2.43 3.71 2.65
CA GLY A 87 -3.01 2.38 2.55
C GLY A 87 -3.99 2.26 1.38
N GLY A 88 -4.77 3.32 1.08
CA GLY A 88 -5.56 3.39 -0.16
C GLY A 88 -4.72 3.26 -1.44
N VAL A 89 -3.55 3.92 -1.49
CA VAL A 89 -2.60 3.80 -2.61
C VAL A 89 -1.95 2.41 -2.66
N GLU A 90 -1.68 1.78 -1.51
CA GLU A 90 -1.18 0.39 -1.47
C GLU A 90 -2.21 -0.60 -2.01
N GLN A 91 -3.48 -0.45 -1.62
CA GLN A 91 -4.59 -1.23 -2.18
C GLN A 91 -4.68 -1.03 -3.70
N MET A 92 -4.54 0.20 -4.18
CA MET A 92 -4.50 0.51 -5.62
C MET A 92 -3.38 -0.23 -6.34
N TYR A 93 -2.17 -0.25 -5.80
CA TYR A 93 -1.06 -0.99 -6.41
C TYR A 93 -1.34 -2.49 -6.47
N ASN A 94 -1.88 -3.09 -5.41
CA ASN A 94 -2.20 -4.52 -5.37
C ASN A 94 -3.31 -4.89 -6.37
N GLU A 95 -4.34 -4.05 -6.47
CA GLU A 95 -5.43 -4.24 -7.43
C GLU A 95 -4.94 -4.14 -8.88
N MET A 96 -4.13 -3.14 -9.20
CA MET A 96 -3.58 -2.94 -10.55
C MET A 96 -2.62 -4.07 -10.95
N ALA A 97 -1.84 -4.58 -9.99
CA ALA A 97 -0.95 -5.72 -10.20
C ALA A 97 -1.73 -7.02 -10.48
N SER A 98 -2.86 -7.23 -9.80
CA SER A 98 -3.68 -8.44 -9.97
C SER A 98 -4.54 -8.38 -11.24
N ARG A 99 -5.38 -7.34 -11.38
CA ARG A 99 -6.39 -7.25 -12.44
C ARG A 99 -5.81 -6.92 -13.81
N HIS A 100 -4.86 -5.98 -13.85
CA HIS A 100 -4.32 -5.45 -15.10
C HIS A 100 -2.86 -5.84 -15.32
N ARG A 101 -2.24 -6.59 -14.39
CA ARG A 101 -0.83 -7.01 -14.44
C ARG A 101 0.14 -5.83 -14.60
N VAL A 102 -0.20 -4.69 -14.01
CA VAL A 102 0.57 -3.46 -14.10
C VAL A 102 1.54 -3.37 -12.93
N ARG A 103 2.81 -3.09 -13.21
CA ARG A 103 3.83 -2.88 -12.18
C ARG A 103 3.80 -1.43 -11.67
N SER A 104 4.30 -1.21 -10.46
CA SER A 104 4.42 0.12 -9.85
C SER A 104 5.02 1.20 -10.78
N PRO A 105 6.11 0.99 -11.56
CA PRO A 105 6.66 2.03 -12.44
C PRO A 105 5.72 2.43 -13.57
N CYS A 106 4.82 1.55 -13.98
CA CYS A 106 3.88 1.80 -15.10
C CYS A 106 2.64 2.60 -14.69
N ILE A 107 2.51 3.04 -13.43
CA ILE A 107 1.30 3.72 -12.89
C ILE A 107 1.60 5.16 -12.48
N GLN A 108 1.04 6.14 -13.16
CA GLN A 108 1.12 7.55 -12.79
C GLN A 108 -0.16 7.99 -12.09
N ILE A 109 -0.06 8.46 -10.85
CA ILE A 109 -1.20 9.03 -10.13
C ILE A 109 -1.34 10.49 -10.56
N ILE A 110 -2.53 10.86 -11.04
CA ILE A 110 -2.83 12.22 -11.52
C ILE A 110 -3.36 13.06 -10.36
N LYS A 111 -4.36 12.53 -9.66
CA LYS A 111 -5.05 13.23 -8.58
C LYS A 111 -5.53 12.22 -7.54
N THR A 112 -5.58 12.67 -6.30
CA THR A 112 -6.25 11.98 -5.20
C THR A 112 -7.20 12.94 -4.52
N ALA A 113 -8.39 12.46 -4.12
CA ALA A 113 -9.36 13.25 -3.37
C ALA A 113 -10.09 12.38 -2.33
N THR A 114 -10.49 12.99 -1.22
CA THR A 114 -11.39 12.37 -0.24
C THR A 114 -12.84 12.54 -0.66
N ILE A 115 -13.61 11.46 -0.63
CA ILE A 115 -14.99 11.37 -1.10
C ILE A 115 -15.88 11.00 0.10
N PRO A 116 -17.12 11.52 0.16
CA PRO A 116 -18.08 11.13 1.20
C PRO A 116 -18.35 9.62 1.20
N GLN A 117 -18.56 9.07 2.39
CA GLN A 117 -18.76 7.64 2.59
C GLN A 117 -20.21 7.23 2.27
N PHE A 118 -20.41 6.36 1.28
CA PHE A 118 -21.73 5.82 0.88
C PHE A 118 -22.19 4.57 1.67
N HIS A 119 -21.92 4.47 2.97
CA HIS A 119 -22.33 3.28 3.75
C HIS A 119 -23.52 3.59 4.67
N LYS A 120 -24.52 2.70 4.65
CA LYS A 120 -25.61 2.67 5.62
C LYS A 120 -25.06 2.22 6.98
N LYS A 121 -25.58 2.77 8.08
CA LYS A 121 -25.10 2.44 9.43
C LYS A 121 -25.46 1.01 9.86
N ASP A 122 -26.51 0.44 9.27
CA ASP A 122 -27.10 -0.84 9.72
C ASP A 122 -26.66 -2.08 8.91
N ILE A 123 -25.48 -2.03 8.28
CA ILE A 123 -24.99 -3.14 7.46
C ILE A 123 -24.45 -4.25 8.38
N LYS A 124 -25.03 -5.46 8.28
CA LYS A 124 -24.60 -6.66 9.01
C LYS A 124 -24.27 -7.76 8.01
N PHE A 125 -23.07 -8.35 8.11
CA PHE A 125 -22.66 -9.49 7.29
C PHE A 125 -22.48 -10.72 8.18
N PRO A 126 -23.25 -11.82 7.96
CA PRO A 126 -23.01 -13.05 8.69
C PRO A 126 -21.68 -13.67 8.26
N LEU A 127 -20.93 -14.21 9.22
CA LEU A 127 -19.70 -14.95 8.95
C LEU A 127 -20.04 -16.40 8.63
N VAL A 128 -20.28 -16.69 7.34
CA VAL A 128 -20.72 -18.02 6.87
C VAL A 128 -19.66 -19.10 7.13
N PHE A 129 -18.38 -18.78 7.05
CA PHE A 129 -17.29 -19.74 7.23
C PHE A 129 -16.14 -19.11 8.02
N GLN A 130 -15.86 -19.66 9.20
CA GLN A 130 -14.74 -19.19 10.02
C GLN A 130 -13.55 -20.14 9.89
N LYS A 131 -12.50 -19.70 9.19
CA LYS A 131 -11.23 -20.42 9.16
C LYS A 131 -10.58 -20.37 10.55
N VAL A 132 -10.57 -21.49 11.26
CA VAL A 132 -9.89 -21.63 12.57
C VAL A 132 -8.39 -21.39 12.38
N ARG A 133 -7.88 -20.33 13.00
CA ARG A 133 -6.44 -20.02 13.05
C ARG A 133 -5.99 -20.10 14.51
N PRO A 134 -4.88 -20.79 14.82
CA PRO A 134 -4.34 -20.77 16.18
C PRO A 134 -3.92 -19.34 16.53
N PRO A 135 -4.18 -18.86 17.76
CA PRO A 135 -3.92 -17.46 18.14
C PRO A 135 -2.43 -17.14 18.15
N THR A 136 -1.57 -18.13 18.42
CA THR A 136 -0.12 -18.00 18.34
C THR A 136 0.49 -19.16 17.56
N ARG A 137 1.67 -18.95 16.95
CA ARG A 137 2.35 -19.99 16.16
C ARG A 137 2.71 -21.22 16.99
N ARG A 138 2.99 -21.05 18.28
CA ARG A 138 3.33 -22.15 19.22
C ARG A 138 2.19 -23.15 19.40
N LEU A 139 0.95 -22.68 19.29
CA LEU A 139 -0.26 -23.49 19.45
C LEU A 139 -0.74 -24.12 18.14
N LYS A 140 0.05 -24.02 17.07
CA LYS A 140 -0.23 -24.69 15.79
C LYS A 140 0.21 -26.16 15.89
N THR A 141 -0.75 -27.06 15.96
CA THR A 141 -0.51 -28.52 15.94
C THR A 141 -0.86 -29.11 14.59
N THR A 142 -0.19 -30.19 14.20
CA THR A 142 -0.50 -30.96 12.96
C THR A 142 -1.79 -31.75 13.12
N TYR A 143 -1.99 -32.34 14.30
CA TYR A 143 -3.16 -33.13 14.64
C TYR A 143 -3.90 -32.52 15.83
N LYS A 144 -5.22 -32.70 15.85
CA LYS A 144 -6.10 -32.39 16.98
C LYS A 144 -7.11 -33.52 17.14
N ALA A 145 -7.41 -33.87 18.38
CA ALA A 145 -8.36 -34.93 18.68
C ALA A 145 -9.81 -34.54 18.33
N THR A 146 -10.12 -33.24 18.31
CA THR A 146 -11.46 -32.72 18.03
C THR A 146 -11.54 -32.07 16.65
N ARG A 147 -12.67 -32.29 15.96
CA ARG A 147 -12.96 -31.64 14.68
C ARG A 147 -13.34 -30.17 14.91
N PRO A 148 -12.77 -29.22 14.15
CA PRO A 148 -13.15 -27.82 14.27
C PRO A 148 -14.56 -27.61 13.71
N ASN A 149 -15.38 -26.83 14.43
CA ASN A 149 -16.63 -26.31 13.88
C ASN A 149 -16.34 -25.03 13.08
N LEU A 150 -16.80 -24.98 11.83
CA LEU A 150 -16.53 -23.90 10.88
C LEU A 150 -17.75 -22.99 10.66
N PHE A 151 -18.92 -23.43 11.14
CA PHE A 151 -20.21 -22.76 11.01
C PHE A 151 -20.73 -22.40 12.40
N LYS A 152 -21.22 -21.17 12.58
CA LYS A 152 -21.73 -20.67 13.86
C LYS A 152 -23.09 -20.04 13.66
#